data_AF-A0A2C9UTL6-F1
#
_entry.id   AF-A0A2C9UTL6-F1
#
_cell.length_a   1.000
_cell.length_b   1.000
_cell.length_c   1.000
_cell.angle_alpha   90.00
_cell.angle_beta   90.00
_cell.angle_gamma   90.00
#
_symmetry.space_group_name_H-M   'P 1'
#
loop_
_entity.id
_entity.type
_entity.pdbx_description
1 polymer ?
#
loop_
_entity_poly.entity_id
_entity_poly.type
_entity_poly.pdbx_seq_one_letter_code
_entity_poly.pdbx_strand_id
1 'polypeptide(L)'
;MNINMTTPVSEKHRLHLRRFLPTIFLLSATLLIGSAFVITDYKEKFSELVSTKAVKDERSKLCETQNKPRGSDTLPGGIISATSDLQMRPLWGHQQKNSKKPSNLLAMAVGIKQKDNVNKIVKKFLSSDFAVMFFHYDEVVDEWKDFEWNRHVIHIAAASQTKWWFAKRFLHPDIVSEYAYIFLWDEDIGVDYFNPGRYLSIIKPEGLEISQPALDPNKSEVHHHLTKRRTGSRVHRRIDRKIGGTRCDKNVTGPPCSGFVEMMAPVFSKASWRCAWYMIQNDLIQGWGVDFQLGYCAQGDRTKNIGIVDSEYIIHFGLPTLGGSAENKTQPSSKQSHDRQTVSVM
;
A
#
# COMPACT_ATOMS: atom_id res chain seq x y z
N MET A 1 -67.56 19.47 -31.98
CA MET A 1 -68.45 19.42 -30.80
C MET A 1 -67.58 19.42 -29.57
N ASN A 2 -67.55 20.55 -28.85
CA ASN A 2 -66.80 20.71 -27.60
C ASN A 2 -67.58 20.03 -26.47
N ILE A 3 -66.90 19.21 -25.67
CA ILE A 3 -67.46 18.72 -24.40
C ILE A 3 -66.55 19.24 -23.28
N ASN A 4 -67.04 20.29 -22.62
CA ASN A 4 -66.60 20.69 -21.30
C ASN A 4 -67.06 19.64 -20.28
N MET A 5 -66.17 19.22 -19.39
CA MET A 5 -66.55 18.46 -18.20
C MET A 5 -65.96 19.14 -16.96
N THR A 6 -66.78 19.97 -16.33
CA THR A 6 -66.58 20.48 -14.96
C THR A 6 -67.05 19.43 -13.97
N THR A 7 -66.18 19.02 -13.05
CA THR A 7 -66.51 18.18 -11.89
C THR A 7 -66.76 19.06 -10.65
N PRO A 8 -67.76 18.75 -9.80
CA PRO A 8 -68.04 19.51 -8.58
C PRO A 8 -67.25 18.95 -7.39
N VAL A 9 -66.58 19.82 -6.63
CA VAL A 9 -65.98 19.48 -5.34
C VAL A 9 -67.04 19.60 -4.24
N SER A 10 -67.28 18.49 -3.55
CA SER A 10 -68.28 18.31 -2.48
C SER A 10 -67.99 19.17 -1.23
N GLU A 11 -69.02 19.85 -0.74
CA GLU A 11 -69.04 20.73 0.45
C GLU A 11 -68.70 20.06 1.80
N LYS A 12 -68.47 18.74 1.84
CA LYS A 12 -68.18 18.00 3.09
C LYS A 12 -66.77 18.23 3.65
N HIS A 13 -65.82 18.69 2.84
CA HIS A 13 -64.44 18.94 3.28
C HIS A 13 -64.21 20.30 3.98
N ARG A 14 -65.17 21.24 3.87
CA ARG A 14 -65.02 22.60 4.41
C ARG A 14 -65.40 22.74 5.89
N LEU A 15 -66.11 21.76 6.46
CA LEU A 15 -66.60 21.80 7.85
C LEU A 15 -65.68 21.08 8.86
N HIS A 16 -64.88 20.10 8.43
CA HIS A 16 -63.92 19.41 9.32
C HIS A 16 -62.65 20.22 9.59
N LEU A 17 -62.25 21.11 8.67
CA LEU A 17 -61.02 21.90 8.81
C LEU A 17 -61.17 23.08 9.81
N ARG A 18 -62.40 23.53 10.09
CA ARG A 18 -62.67 24.68 10.98
C ARG A 18 -62.72 24.34 12.48
N ARG A 19 -62.71 23.05 12.84
CA ARG A 19 -62.74 22.60 14.26
C ARG A 19 -61.38 22.16 14.82
N PHE A 20 -60.37 21.91 13.97
CA PHE A 20 -59.04 21.44 14.41
C PHE A 20 -57.93 22.52 14.41
N LEU A 21 -58.18 23.69 13.81
CA LEU A 21 -57.22 24.79 13.80
C LEU A 21 -56.99 25.44 15.18
N PRO A 22 -57.99 25.62 16.08
CA PRO A 22 -57.75 26.24 17.39
C PRO A 22 -56.98 25.32 18.34
N THR A 23 -57.18 24.01 18.25
CA THR A 23 -56.56 23.00 19.12
C THR A 23 -55.08 22.78 18.78
N ILE A 24 -54.69 22.89 17.51
CA ILE A 24 -53.29 22.79 17.10
C ILE A 24 -52.47 24.02 17.53
N PHE A 25 -53.07 25.22 17.51
CA PHE A 25 -52.42 26.45 17.97
C PHE A 25 -52.23 26.51 19.51
N LEU A 26 -53.17 25.94 20.28
CA LEU A 26 -53.03 25.84 21.73
C LEU A 26 -51.96 24.83 22.17
N LEU A 27 -51.79 23.73 21.43
CA LEU A 27 -50.75 22.73 21.68
C LEU A 27 -49.34 23.22 21.30
N SER A 28 -49.19 24.10 20.30
CA SER A 28 -47.89 24.68 19.95
C SER A 28 -47.45 25.78 20.93
N ALA A 29 -48.37 26.56 21.47
CA ALA A 29 -48.07 27.61 22.45
C ALA A 29 -47.62 27.03 23.81
N THR A 30 -48.20 25.92 24.26
CA THR A 30 -47.76 25.25 25.51
C THR A 30 -46.39 24.57 25.36
N LEU A 31 -46.06 24.04 24.18
CA LEU A 31 -44.73 23.51 23.88
C LEU A 31 -43.64 24.60 23.82
N LEU A 32 -43.97 25.79 23.31
CA LEU A 32 -43.02 26.91 23.22
C LEU A 32 -42.79 27.61 24.57
N ILE A 33 -43.82 27.73 25.42
CA ILE A 33 -43.65 28.29 26.77
C ILE A 33 -42.99 27.26 27.71
N GLY A 34 -43.35 25.98 27.60
CA GLY A 34 -42.74 24.90 28.40
C GLY A 34 -41.26 24.66 28.09
N SER A 35 -40.84 24.81 26.82
CA SER A 35 -39.43 24.68 26.44
C SER A 35 -38.57 25.86 26.89
N ALA A 36 -39.12 27.08 26.94
CA ALA A 36 -38.39 28.26 27.43
C ALA A 36 -38.03 28.16 28.93
N PHE A 37 -38.91 27.59 29.77
CA PHE A 37 -38.64 27.40 31.21
C PHE A 37 -37.70 26.22 31.50
N VAL A 38 -37.68 25.17 30.66
CA VAL A 38 -36.73 24.04 30.80
C VAL A 38 -35.31 24.43 30.38
N ILE A 39 -35.16 25.37 29.44
CA ILE A 39 -33.84 25.85 28.98
C ILE A 39 -33.19 26.82 29.98
N THR A 40 -33.98 27.61 30.71
CA THR A 40 -33.45 28.52 31.74
C THR A 40 -33.00 27.79 33.00
N ASP A 41 -33.72 26.75 33.46
CA ASP A 41 -33.34 25.99 34.67
C ASP A 41 -32.10 25.09 34.44
N TYR A 42 -31.84 24.68 33.19
CA TYR A 42 -30.63 23.95 32.84
C TYR A 42 -29.39 24.86 32.82
N LYS A 43 -29.54 26.14 32.50
CA LYS A 43 -28.41 27.08 32.36
C LYS A 43 -27.91 27.62 33.71
N GLU A 44 -28.80 27.74 34.71
CA GLU A 44 -28.41 28.08 36.09
C GLU A 44 -27.76 26.90 36.82
N LYS A 45 -28.27 25.67 36.67
CA LYS A 45 -27.65 24.45 37.26
C LYS A 45 -26.32 24.04 36.60
N PHE A 46 -26.05 24.45 35.35
CA PHE A 46 -24.76 24.20 34.71
C PHE A 46 -23.68 25.23 35.08
N SER A 47 -24.06 26.42 35.57
CA SER A 47 -23.12 27.47 35.93
C SER A 47 -22.61 27.35 37.38
N GLU A 48 -23.33 26.64 38.25
CA GLU A 48 -22.95 26.44 39.66
C GLU A 48 -22.09 25.16 39.89
N LEU A 49 -21.98 24.27 38.88
CA LEU A 49 -21.12 23.07 38.92
C LEU A 49 -19.71 23.30 38.31
N VAL A 50 -19.48 24.45 37.66
CA VAL A 50 -18.22 24.72 36.92
C VAL A 50 -17.25 25.64 37.68
N SER A 51 -17.60 26.12 38.87
CA SER A 51 -16.68 26.98 39.62
C SER A 51 -16.71 26.70 41.11
N THR A 52 -15.94 25.71 41.54
CA THR A 52 -15.04 25.87 42.69
C THR A 52 -14.09 24.67 42.82
N LYS A 53 -12.80 24.99 42.79
CA LYS A 53 -11.69 24.27 43.42
C LYS A 53 -11.37 22.86 42.89
N ALA A 54 -10.34 22.82 42.05
CA ALA A 54 -9.05 22.27 42.45
C ALA A 54 -9.12 21.06 43.40
N VAL A 55 -9.67 19.94 42.93
CA VAL A 55 -9.34 18.63 43.45
C VAL A 55 -8.37 18.02 42.45
N LYS A 56 -7.09 18.24 42.77
CA LYS A 56 -5.92 17.42 42.48
C LYS A 56 -6.21 16.21 41.57
N ASP A 57 -5.73 16.30 40.34
CA ASP A 57 -4.58 15.50 39.91
C ASP A 57 -4.59 14.00 40.24
N GLU A 58 -5.72 13.31 40.09
CA GLU A 58 -5.75 11.84 40.22
C GLU A 58 -6.62 11.09 39.21
N ARG A 59 -7.26 11.77 38.24
CA ARG A 59 -8.25 11.14 37.34
C ARG A 59 -7.95 11.15 35.84
N SER A 60 -6.68 11.23 35.42
CA SER A 60 -6.31 10.98 34.01
C SER A 60 -5.40 9.76 33.76
N LYS A 61 -4.90 9.08 34.80
CA LYS A 61 -4.18 7.80 34.62
C LYS A 61 -5.09 6.61 34.27
N LEU A 62 -6.42 6.79 34.30
CA LEU A 62 -7.37 5.70 34.07
C LEU A 62 -7.75 5.46 32.59
N CYS A 63 -7.15 6.20 31.65
CA CYS A 63 -7.40 6.03 30.21
C CYS A 63 -6.13 5.72 29.38
N GLU A 64 -5.06 5.21 29.99
CA GLU A 64 -3.89 4.69 29.24
C GLU A 64 -4.06 3.23 28.77
N THR A 65 -5.22 2.62 28.98
CA THR A 65 -5.49 1.23 28.57
C THR A 65 -5.93 1.08 27.10
N GLN A 66 -6.12 2.16 26.34
CA GLN A 66 -6.76 2.06 25.02
C GLN A 66 -5.89 1.58 23.84
N ASN A 67 -4.57 1.40 23.99
CA ASN A 67 -3.71 0.99 22.86
C ASN A 67 -2.78 -0.19 23.16
N LYS A 68 -3.19 -1.15 23.99
CA LYS A 68 -2.44 -2.40 24.10
C LYS A 68 -2.71 -3.29 22.88
N PRO A 69 -1.68 -3.86 22.24
CA PRO A 69 -1.88 -4.90 21.22
C PRO A 69 -2.78 -6.00 21.77
N ARG A 70 -3.72 -6.47 20.95
CA ARG A 70 -4.65 -7.53 21.35
C ARG A 70 -3.86 -8.75 21.87
N GLY A 71 -4.22 -9.24 23.06
CA GLY A 71 -3.53 -10.36 23.72
C GLY A 71 -2.39 -9.95 24.65
N SER A 72 -2.07 -8.66 24.76
CA SER A 72 -1.12 -8.12 25.74
C SER A 72 -1.80 -7.48 26.95
N ASP A 73 -3.09 -7.78 27.14
CA ASP A 73 -3.97 -7.11 28.11
C ASP A 73 -3.40 -7.12 29.54
N THR A 74 -2.73 -8.21 29.93
CA THR A 74 -2.16 -8.43 31.27
C THR A 74 -0.75 -7.85 31.45
N LEU A 75 -0.05 -7.46 30.39
CA LEU A 75 1.33 -6.96 30.49
C LEU A 75 1.34 -5.47 30.87
N PRO A 76 2.20 -5.03 31.81
CA PRO A 76 2.31 -3.62 32.15
C PRO A 76 2.94 -2.80 31.01
N GLY A 77 2.61 -1.50 30.97
CA GLY A 77 3.27 -0.55 30.07
C GLY A 77 4.77 -0.52 30.33
N GLY A 78 5.58 -0.54 29.28
CA GLY A 78 7.04 -0.61 29.34
C GLY A 78 7.63 -2.00 29.08
N ILE A 79 6.84 -3.08 29.20
CA ILE A 79 7.24 -4.43 28.73
C ILE A 79 6.81 -4.66 27.28
N ILE A 80 5.66 -4.09 26.90
CA ILE A 80 5.09 -4.25 25.56
C ILE A 80 5.90 -3.43 24.55
N SER A 81 6.46 -4.11 23.54
CA SER A 81 6.98 -3.46 22.34
C SER A 81 5.94 -3.54 21.22
N ALA A 82 5.59 -2.40 20.63
CA ALA A 82 4.65 -2.34 19.52
C ALA A 82 5.27 -2.80 18.19
N THR A 83 6.60 -2.79 18.09
CA THR A 83 7.35 -3.10 16.87
C THR A 83 8.45 -4.12 17.13
N SER A 84 8.87 -4.79 16.07
CA SER A 84 10.07 -5.62 16.02
C SER A 84 10.98 -5.12 14.89
N ASP A 85 12.15 -5.73 14.78
CA ASP A 85 13.08 -5.57 13.66
C ASP A 85 13.53 -6.95 13.16
N LEU A 86 14.33 -6.96 12.09
CA LEU A 86 14.93 -8.17 11.51
C LEU A 86 16.37 -8.41 11.98
N GLN A 87 16.82 -7.75 13.05
CA GLN A 87 18.23 -7.81 13.45
C GLN A 87 18.53 -9.12 14.16
N MET A 88 19.52 -9.84 13.63
CA MET A 88 20.07 -11.01 14.29
C MET A 88 20.77 -10.60 15.58
N ARG A 89 20.44 -11.28 16.69
CA ARG A 89 21.07 -11.07 17.99
C ARG A 89 22.02 -12.23 18.30
N PRO A 90 23.20 -11.97 18.89
CA PRO A 90 24.09 -13.05 19.29
C PRO A 90 23.43 -13.87 20.40
N LEU A 91 23.63 -15.19 20.38
CA LEU A 91 23.09 -16.10 21.40
C LEU A 91 23.68 -15.82 22.80
N TRP A 92 24.90 -15.28 22.84
CA TRP A 92 25.65 -14.98 24.06
C TRP A 92 26.50 -13.73 23.87
N GLY A 93 26.83 -13.05 24.97
CA GLY A 93 27.69 -11.86 24.95
C GLY A 93 26.94 -10.54 24.78
N HIS A 94 27.67 -9.43 24.90
CA HIS A 94 27.09 -8.10 24.87
C HIS A 94 26.90 -7.64 23.42
N GLN A 95 25.72 -7.11 23.07
CA GLN A 95 25.54 -6.45 21.78
C GLN A 95 26.44 -5.22 21.69
N GLN A 96 27.26 -5.14 20.65
CA GLN A 96 27.94 -3.91 20.29
C GLN A 96 26.91 -2.91 19.76
N LYS A 97 26.78 -1.76 20.43
CA LYS A 97 25.83 -0.69 20.07
C LYS A 97 26.18 0.08 18.78
N ASN A 98 27.26 -0.29 18.07
CA ASN A 98 27.91 0.59 17.10
C ASN A 98 27.83 0.16 15.63
N SER A 99 27.00 -0.83 15.26
CA SER A 99 26.78 -1.13 13.84
C SER A 99 25.77 -0.15 13.23
N LYS A 100 26.15 0.45 12.09
CA LYS A 100 25.24 1.27 11.28
C LYS A 100 24.08 0.38 10.82
N LYS A 101 22.87 0.66 11.30
CA LYS A 101 21.68 -0.10 10.93
C LYS A 101 21.32 0.14 9.45
N PRO A 102 20.99 -0.90 8.68
CA PRO A 102 20.51 -0.71 7.31
C PRO A 102 19.23 0.13 7.31
N SER A 103 19.16 1.11 6.42
CA SER A 103 18.03 2.06 6.40
C SER A 103 16.89 1.62 5.48
N ASN A 104 17.12 0.62 4.64
CA ASN A 104 16.17 0.14 3.63
C ASN A 104 16.27 -1.39 3.51
N LEU A 105 15.22 -2.00 2.96
CA LEU A 105 15.11 -3.44 2.79
C LEU A 105 14.94 -3.81 1.32
N LEU A 106 15.70 -4.80 0.87
CA LEU A 106 15.43 -5.55 -0.35
C LEU A 106 14.91 -6.94 0.05
N ALA A 107 13.69 -7.25 -0.34
CA ALA A 107 13.09 -8.57 -0.22
C ALA A 107 12.88 -9.15 -1.62
N MET A 108 13.32 -10.39 -1.85
CA MET A 108 13.28 -11.01 -3.18
C MET A 108 12.81 -12.45 -3.14
N ALA A 109 11.92 -12.81 -4.08
CA ALA A 109 11.71 -14.22 -4.43
C ALA A 109 12.90 -14.72 -5.24
N VAL A 110 13.54 -15.77 -4.75
CA VAL A 110 14.77 -16.32 -5.33
C VAL A 110 14.69 -17.83 -5.43
N GLY A 111 15.35 -18.35 -6.46
CA GLY A 111 15.61 -19.74 -6.69
C GLY A 111 17.01 -19.94 -7.27
N ILE A 112 17.52 -21.15 -7.10
CA ILE A 112 18.91 -21.50 -7.36
C ILE A 112 19.31 -21.30 -8.83
N LYS A 113 18.35 -21.43 -9.75
CA LYS A 113 18.58 -21.24 -11.19
C LYS A 113 18.98 -19.80 -11.55
N GLN A 114 18.63 -18.80 -10.73
CA GLN A 114 18.99 -17.40 -10.94
C GLN A 114 20.11 -16.91 -9.99
N LYS A 115 20.79 -17.82 -9.30
CA LYS A 115 21.84 -17.53 -8.30
C LYS A 115 22.86 -16.49 -8.77
N ASP A 116 23.35 -16.60 -10.00
CA ASP A 116 24.34 -15.67 -10.55
C ASP A 116 23.78 -14.28 -10.83
N ASN A 117 22.53 -14.18 -11.29
CA ASN A 117 21.89 -12.89 -11.49
C ASN A 117 21.62 -12.21 -10.14
N VAL A 118 21.05 -12.95 -9.19
CA VAL A 118 20.79 -12.46 -7.83
C VAL A 118 22.07 -11.98 -7.14
N ASN A 119 23.21 -12.67 -7.35
CA ASN A 119 24.51 -12.22 -6.84
C ASN A 119 24.89 -10.80 -7.31
N LYS A 120 24.61 -10.45 -8.57
CA LYS A 120 24.86 -9.08 -9.09
C LYS A 120 23.98 -8.04 -8.38
N ILE A 121 22.73 -8.40 -8.10
CA ILE A 121 21.77 -7.55 -7.38
C ILE A 121 22.27 -7.32 -5.95
N VAL A 122 22.50 -8.39 -5.20
CA VAL A 122 22.86 -8.34 -3.78
C VAL A 122 24.12 -7.50 -3.54
N LYS A 123 25.15 -7.66 -4.37
CA LYS A 123 26.37 -6.85 -4.28
C LYS A 123 26.11 -5.34 -4.36
N LYS A 124 25.20 -4.90 -5.23
CA LYS A 124 24.83 -3.47 -5.36
C LYS A 124 24.01 -2.97 -4.17
N PHE A 125 23.13 -3.79 -3.63
CA PHE A 125 22.26 -3.41 -2.52
C PHE A 125 23.03 -3.38 -1.18
N LEU A 126 23.85 -4.39 -0.90
CA LEU A 126 24.68 -4.40 0.31
C LEU A 126 25.69 -3.25 0.34
N SER A 127 26.29 -2.89 -0.80
CA SER A 127 27.16 -1.71 -0.91
C SER A 127 26.42 -0.37 -0.75
N SER A 128 25.08 -0.39 -0.72
CA SER A 128 24.22 0.79 -0.51
C SER A 128 23.51 0.76 0.86
N ASP A 129 24.03 0.02 1.84
CA ASP A 129 23.49 -0.09 3.21
C ASP A 129 22.05 -0.64 3.29
N PHE A 130 21.72 -1.64 2.47
CA PHE A 130 20.44 -2.35 2.53
C PHE A 130 20.54 -3.61 3.39
N ALA A 131 19.46 -3.89 4.14
CA ALA A 131 19.17 -5.25 4.56
C ALA A 131 18.67 -6.03 3.35
N VAL A 132 19.02 -7.31 3.25
CA VAL A 132 18.57 -8.18 2.17
C VAL A 132 17.89 -9.40 2.76
N MET A 133 16.73 -9.74 2.23
CA MET A 133 15.92 -10.88 2.62
C MET A 133 15.55 -11.69 1.38
N PHE A 134 15.80 -12.99 1.45
CA PHE A 134 15.46 -13.96 0.42
C PHE A 134 14.25 -14.79 0.81
N PHE A 135 13.40 -14.98 -0.18
CA PHE A 135 12.25 -15.87 -0.18
C PHE A 135 12.56 -17.05 -1.11
N HIS A 136 13.13 -18.11 -0.56
CA HIS A 136 13.50 -19.33 -1.27
C HIS A 136 12.25 -20.15 -1.52
N TYR A 137 11.69 -20.02 -2.72
CA TYR A 137 10.50 -20.78 -3.13
C TYR A 137 10.83 -22.22 -3.52
N ASP A 138 12.10 -22.52 -3.79
CA ASP A 138 12.61 -23.85 -4.16
C ASP A 138 13.27 -24.60 -3.00
N GLU A 139 13.28 -23.99 -1.81
CA GLU A 139 13.86 -24.54 -0.57
C GLU A 139 15.37 -24.78 -0.60
N VAL A 140 16.06 -24.35 -1.66
CA VAL A 140 17.51 -24.51 -1.80
C VAL A 140 18.21 -23.35 -1.10
N VAL A 141 18.53 -23.53 0.19
CA VAL A 141 19.23 -22.50 0.99
C VAL A 141 20.74 -22.73 1.05
N ASP A 142 21.17 -24.00 1.19
CA ASP A 142 22.56 -24.32 1.49
C ASP A 142 23.53 -23.99 0.35
N GLU A 143 23.08 -24.11 -0.90
CA GLU A 143 23.90 -23.78 -2.06
C GLU A 143 24.25 -22.28 -2.16
N TRP A 144 23.55 -21.40 -1.46
CA TRP A 144 23.87 -19.97 -1.44
C TRP A 144 25.09 -19.64 -0.57
N LYS A 145 25.55 -20.59 0.27
CA LYS A 145 26.70 -20.43 1.16
C LYS A 145 28.02 -20.18 0.44
N ASP A 146 28.09 -20.43 -0.87
CA ASP A 146 29.25 -20.13 -1.71
C ASP A 146 29.57 -18.63 -1.79
N PHE A 147 28.59 -17.77 -1.51
CA PHE A 147 28.80 -16.33 -1.50
C PHE A 147 29.18 -15.81 -0.12
N GLU A 148 30.25 -15.01 -0.05
CA GLU A 148 30.73 -14.39 1.20
C GLU A 148 29.64 -13.55 1.90
N TRP A 149 28.80 -12.89 1.10
CA TRP A 149 27.73 -12.05 1.61
C TRP A 149 26.55 -12.85 2.20
N ASN A 150 26.47 -14.17 1.99
CA ASN A 150 25.35 -15.01 2.44
C ASN A 150 25.05 -14.85 3.94
N ARG A 151 26.09 -14.68 4.76
CA ARG A 151 25.97 -14.49 6.22
C ARG A 151 25.29 -13.18 6.63
N HIS A 152 25.14 -12.25 5.70
CA HIS A 152 24.54 -10.92 5.93
C HIS A 152 23.11 -10.83 5.37
N VAL A 153 22.60 -11.91 4.79
CA VAL A 153 21.27 -11.99 4.19
C VAL A 153 20.36 -12.80 5.10
N ILE A 154 19.08 -12.44 5.16
CA ILE A 154 18.04 -13.18 5.86
C ILE A 154 17.45 -14.20 4.90
N HIS A 155 17.47 -15.48 5.25
CA HIS A 155 16.93 -16.54 4.41
C HIS A 155 15.61 -17.05 5.00
N ILE A 156 14.56 -17.06 4.18
CA ILE A 156 13.26 -17.63 4.51
C ILE A 156 12.91 -18.62 3.40
N ALA A 157 12.62 -19.87 3.75
CA ALA A 157 12.33 -20.92 2.79
C ALA A 157 10.94 -21.51 3.04
N ALA A 158 10.20 -21.72 1.96
CA ALA A 158 8.94 -22.44 1.96
C ALA A 158 8.65 -22.97 0.56
N ALA A 159 8.39 -24.27 0.46
CA ALA A 159 8.12 -24.96 -0.79
C ALA A 159 7.04 -24.28 -1.63
N SER A 160 7.36 -23.97 -2.89
CA SER A 160 6.40 -23.58 -3.93
C SER A 160 5.50 -22.40 -3.56
N GLN A 161 6.00 -21.49 -2.71
CA GLN A 161 5.28 -20.27 -2.34
C GLN A 161 5.73 -19.08 -3.18
N THR A 162 4.81 -18.16 -3.42
CA THR A 162 5.09 -16.98 -4.26
C THR A 162 5.67 -15.83 -3.43
N LYS A 163 6.25 -14.83 -4.12
CA LYS A 163 6.71 -13.58 -3.52
C LYS A 163 5.70 -12.94 -2.56
N TRP A 164 4.43 -12.88 -2.97
CA TRP A 164 3.37 -12.22 -2.19
C TRP A 164 2.93 -13.04 -0.97
N TRP A 165 2.98 -14.37 -1.07
CA TRP A 165 2.74 -15.24 0.07
C TRP A 165 3.77 -15.01 1.18
N PHE A 166 5.06 -14.91 0.81
CA PHE A 166 6.14 -14.59 1.75
C PHE A 166 6.00 -13.17 2.30
N ALA A 167 5.81 -12.18 1.43
CA ALA A 167 5.66 -10.79 1.84
C ALA A 167 4.52 -10.61 2.85
N LYS A 168 3.38 -11.29 2.65
CA LYS A 168 2.27 -11.25 3.59
C LYS A 168 2.64 -11.76 4.98
N ARG A 169 3.51 -12.77 5.08
CA ARG A 169 3.84 -13.46 6.34
C ARG A 169 5.05 -12.88 7.06
N PHE A 170 6.04 -12.40 6.31
CA PHE A 170 7.35 -12.03 6.87
C PHE A 170 7.67 -10.54 6.78
N LEU A 171 6.88 -9.75 6.05
CA LEU A 171 7.05 -8.30 5.95
C LEU A 171 5.92 -7.53 6.64
N HIS A 172 5.45 -8.01 7.80
CA HIS A 172 4.42 -7.30 8.57
C HIS A 172 4.89 -5.85 8.87
N PRO A 173 4.04 -4.82 8.74
CA PRO A 173 4.46 -3.42 8.87
C PRO A 173 5.15 -3.08 10.19
N ASP A 174 4.77 -3.75 11.28
CA ASP A 174 5.37 -3.57 12.60
C ASP A 174 6.74 -4.28 12.76
N ILE A 175 7.05 -5.26 11.90
CA ILE A 175 8.35 -5.96 11.83
C ILE A 175 9.34 -5.20 10.96
N VAL A 176 8.87 -4.63 9.85
CA VAL A 176 9.73 -3.89 8.90
C VAL A 176 9.73 -2.37 9.17
N SER A 177 9.28 -1.98 10.36
CA SER A 177 9.07 -0.57 10.70
C SER A 177 10.35 0.26 10.78
N GLU A 178 11.53 -0.35 10.93
CA GLU A 178 12.80 0.39 10.93
C GLU A 178 13.27 0.81 9.53
N TYR A 179 12.70 0.25 8.45
CA TYR A 179 13.12 0.52 7.08
C TYR A 179 12.32 1.67 6.45
N ALA A 180 13.01 2.63 5.81
CA ALA A 180 12.39 3.76 5.14
C ALA A 180 11.72 3.36 3.82
N TYR A 181 12.38 2.47 3.07
CA TYR A 181 11.89 1.92 1.80
C TYR A 181 12.05 0.40 1.77
N ILE A 182 11.09 -0.26 1.12
CA ILE A 182 11.01 -1.71 0.93
C ILE A 182 10.93 -1.99 -0.56
N PHE A 183 11.95 -2.67 -1.07
CA PHE A 183 12.06 -3.15 -2.44
C PHE A 183 11.58 -4.58 -2.45
N LEU A 184 10.53 -4.90 -3.22
CA LEU A 184 9.94 -6.24 -3.27
C LEU A 184 10.08 -6.83 -4.67
N TRP A 185 11.26 -7.37 -4.99
CA TRP A 185 11.67 -7.65 -6.36
C TRP A 185 11.61 -9.14 -6.74
N ASP A 186 11.44 -9.40 -8.02
CA ASP A 186 11.64 -10.73 -8.63
C ASP A 186 13.14 -10.95 -8.94
N GLU A 187 13.54 -12.21 -9.09
CA GLU A 187 14.94 -12.61 -9.32
C GLU A 187 15.45 -12.40 -10.75
N ASP A 188 14.55 -12.21 -11.72
CA ASP A 188 14.87 -12.13 -13.15
C ASP A 188 15.07 -10.68 -13.62
N ILE A 189 15.64 -9.87 -12.72
CA ILE A 189 15.91 -8.45 -12.93
C ILE A 189 17.41 -8.21 -13.15
N GLY A 190 17.77 -7.64 -14.30
CA GLY A 190 19.11 -7.17 -14.62
C GLY A 190 19.34 -5.75 -14.10
N VAL A 191 20.43 -5.56 -13.35
CA VAL A 191 20.74 -4.32 -12.61
C VAL A 191 21.98 -3.58 -13.11
N ASP A 192 22.47 -3.89 -14.31
CA ASP A 192 23.70 -3.30 -14.86
C ASP A 192 23.66 -1.76 -14.88
N TYR A 193 22.49 -1.19 -15.17
CA TYR A 193 22.24 0.26 -15.28
C TYR A 193 21.52 0.87 -14.07
N PHE A 194 21.48 0.13 -12.95
CA PHE A 194 20.80 0.52 -11.73
C PHE A 194 21.77 0.69 -10.57
N ASN A 195 21.60 1.76 -9.79
CA ASN A 195 22.27 1.99 -8.51
C ASN A 195 21.24 2.32 -7.40
N PRO A 196 21.13 1.50 -6.33
CA PRO A 196 20.13 1.71 -5.28
C PRO A 196 20.25 3.09 -4.59
N GLY A 197 21.48 3.54 -4.31
CA GLY A 197 21.72 4.84 -3.67
C GLY A 197 21.26 6.02 -4.53
N ARG A 198 21.59 6.00 -5.83
CA ARG A 198 21.12 7.04 -6.78
C ARG A 198 19.61 6.99 -6.96
N TYR A 199 19.02 5.79 -7.05
CA TYR A 199 17.56 5.63 -7.11
C TYR A 199 16.88 6.27 -5.88
N LEU A 200 17.36 5.97 -4.68
CA LEU A 200 16.86 6.58 -3.45
C LEU A 200 17.00 8.12 -3.44
N SER A 201 18.09 8.65 -4.00
CA SER A 201 18.30 10.11 -4.14
C SER A 201 17.32 10.79 -5.09
N ILE A 202 16.62 10.02 -5.92
CA ILE A 202 15.58 10.51 -6.84
C ILE A 202 14.21 10.41 -6.18
N ILE A 203 13.83 9.23 -5.67
CA ILE A 203 12.46 9.02 -5.19
C ILE A 203 12.13 9.87 -3.95
N LYS A 204 13.11 10.14 -3.08
CA LYS A 204 12.95 10.93 -1.85
C LYS A 204 12.50 12.37 -2.14
N PRO A 205 13.26 13.19 -2.90
CA PRO A 205 12.83 14.56 -3.23
C PRO A 205 11.63 14.61 -4.18
N GLU A 206 11.41 13.57 -4.99
CA GLU A 206 10.23 13.46 -5.85
C GLU A 206 8.94 13.12 -5.07
N GLY A 207 9.05 12.79 -3.77
CA GLY A 207 7.92 12.41 -2.92
C GLY A 207 7.21 11.15 -3.38
N LEU A 208 7.95 10.20 -3.99
CA LEU A 208 7.35 8.96 -4.47
C LEU A 208 7.15 7.98 -3.30
N GLU A 209 5.90 7.63 -3.08
CA GLU A 209 5.46 6.67 -2.06
C GLU A 209 5.48 5.25 -2.61
N ILE A 210 5.20 5.10 -3.90
CA ILE A 210 5.32 3.84 -4.63
C ILE A 210 6.05 4.13 -5.94
N SER A 211 7.10 3.38 -6.24
CA SER A 211 7.87 3.60 -7.44
C SER A 211 8.46 2.32 -7.99
N GLN A 212 8.96 2.38 -9.22
CA GLN A 212 9.83 1.33 -9.76
C GLN A 212 10.90 1.96 -10.66
N PRO A 213 12.05 1.28 -10.86
CA PRO A 213 12.95 1.60 -11.95
C PRO A 213 12.23 1.44 -13.30
N ALA A 214 12.63 2.23 -14.30
CA ALA A 214 12.13 2.06 -15.65
C ALA A 214 12.70 0.80 -16.30
N LEU A 215 12.02 0.28 -17.32
CA LEU A 215 12.47 -0.87 -18.11
C LEU A 215 13.11 -0.41 -19.40
N ASP A 216 14.29 -0.96 -19.70
CA ASP A 216 14.89 -0.77 -21.02
C ASP A 216 13.96 -1.37 -22.10
N PRO A 217 13.39 -0.55 -23.02
CA PRO A 217 12.38 -1.01 -23.95
C PRO A 217 12.89 -1.95 -25.04
N ASN A 218 14.21 -2.04 -25.22
CA ASN A 218 14.84 -2.88 -26.25
C ASN A 218 15.38 -4.19 -25.68
N LYS A 219 15.63 -4.25 -24.37
CA LYS A 219 16.23 -5.41 -23.70
C LYS A 219 15.27 -6.15 -22.77
N SER A 220 14.19 -5.49 -22.35
CA SER A 220 13.26 -6.05 -21.37
C SER A 220 12.03 -6.67 -22.02
N GLU A 221 11.49 -7.69 -21.37
CA GLU A 221 10.10 -8.09 -21.56
C GLU A 221 9.20 -7.03 -20.91
N VAL A 222 8.46 -6.29 -21.73
CA VAL A 222 7.61 -5.18 -21.23
C VAL A 222 6.14 -5.50 -21.44
N HIS A 223 5.42 -5.67 -20.34
CA HIS A 223 3.97 -5.91 -20.33
C HIS A 223 3.16 -4.60 -20.33
N HIS A 224 3.65 -3.56 -19.65
CA HIS A 224 2.93 -2.28 -19.51
C HIS A 224 3.69 -1.11 -20.12
N HIS A 225 3.06 -0.34 -21.01
CA HIS A 225 3.74 0.78 -21.68
C HIS A 225 4.22 1.89 -20.74
N LEU A 226 3.57 2.06 -19.59
CA LEU A 226 4.01 3.02 -18.57
C LEU A 226 5.37 2.64 -17.96
N THR A 227 5.73 1.37 -17.89
CA THR A 227 7.00 0.97 -17.26
C THR A 227 8.21 1.18 -18.17
N LYS A 228 8.00 1.50 -19.46
CA LYS A 228 9.06 1.76 -20.44
C LYS A 228 9.84 3.02 -20.10
N ARG A 229 11.17 2.90 -20.11
CA ARG A 229 12.10 4.02 -19.94
C ARG A 229 11.90 5.09 -21.00
N ARG A 230 11.96 6.35 -20.55
CA ARG A 230 12.02 7.55 -21.38
C ARG A 230 13.42 8.14 -21.35
N THR A 231 14.06 8.13 -22.50
CA THR A 231 15.35 8.80 -22.68
C THR A 231 15.23 10.30 -22.44
N GLY A 232 16.17 10.88 -21.72
CA GLY A 232 16.19 12.32 -21.40
C GLY A 232 15.24 12.75 -20.27
N SER A 233 14.51 11.80 -19.67
CA SER A 233 13.68 12.03 -18.49
C SER A 233 14.39 11.51 -17.23
N ARG A 234 14.10 12.11 -16.08
CA ARG A 234 14.52 11.62 -14.77
C ARG A 234 13.48 10.69 -14.16
N VAL A 235 12.20 11.10 -14.21
CA VAL A 235 11.04 10.38 -13.69
C VAL A 235 9.85 10.69 -14.58
N HIS A 236 8.98 9.71 -14.80
CA HIS A 236 7.65 9.96 -15.37
C HIS A 236 6.57 9.21 -14.61
N ARG A 237 5.35 9.74 -14.65
CA ARG A 237 4.20 9.25 -13.86
C ARG A 237 2.98 8.91 -14.70
N ARG A 238 3.06 9.17 -16.00
CA ARG A 238 1.96 8.99 -16.95
C ARG A 238 2.47 8.78 -18.35
N ILE A 239 1.69 8.09 -19.20
CA ILE A 239 1.90 8.06 -20.65
C ILE A 239 0.84 8.88 -21.39
N ASP A 240 1.17 9.24 -22.64
CA ASP A 240 0.24 9.85 -23.59
C ASP A 240 0.29 9.06 -24.91
N ARG A 241 -0.40 7.93 -24.91
CA ARG A 241 -0.48 6.97 -26.03
C ARG A 241 -1.82 6.23 -25.99
N LYS A 242 -2.18 5.58 -27.09
CA LYS A 242 -3.31 4.64 -27.14
C LYS A 242 -2.85 3.26 -26.67
N ILE A 243 -3.53 2.68 -25.68
CA ILE A 243 -3.37 1.29 -25.22
C ILE A 243 -4.66 0.54 -25.55
N GLY A 244 -4.60 -0.42 -26.47
CA GLY A 244 -5.79 -1.15 -26.93
C GLY A 244 -6.88 -0.20 -27.44
N GLY A 245 -8.08 -0.30 -26.86
CA GLY A 245 -9.21 0.60 -27.14
C GLY A 245 -9.13 1.98 -26.46
N THR A 246 -8.32 2.13 -25.41
CA THR A 246 -8.30 3.32 -24.54
C THR A 246 -7.18 4.29 -24.92
N ARG A 247 -7.49 5.58 -25.00
CA ARG A 247 -6.48 6.63 -25.13
C ARG A 247 -6.07 7.12 -23.74
N CYS A 248 -4.78 7.24 -23.47
CA CYS A 248 -4.25 7.77 -22.21
C CYS A 248 -4.10 9.30 -22.28
N ASP A 249 -5.22 10.00 -22.47
CA ASP A 249 -5.28 11.45 -22.45
C ASP A 249 -5.18 12.02 -21.03
N LYS A 250 -5.05 13.35 -20.92
CA LYS A 250 -4.77 14.05 -19.65
C LYS A 250 -5.75 13.71 -18.53
N ASN A 251 -6.99 13.40 -18.88
CA ASN A 251 -8.09 13.12 -17.97
C ASN A 251 -8.09 11.69 -17.40
N VAL A 252 -7.33 10.77 -18.00
CA VAL A 252 -7.22 9.39 -17.50
C VAL A 252 -6.10 9.33 -16.46
N THR A 253 -6.48 9.30 -15.18
CA THR A 253 -5.58 9.38 -14.01
C THR A 253 -5.33 8.04 -13.34
N GLY A 254 -5.99 6.97 -13.80
CA GLY A 254 -5.85 5.61 -13.29
C GLY A 254 -4.88 4.73 -14.10
N PRO A 255 -4.60 3.53 -13.58
CA PRO A 255 -3.85 2.50 -14.31
C PRO A 255 -4.62 2.08 -15.58
N PRO A 256 -3.93 1.67 -16.66
CA PRO A 256 -2.48 1.59 -16.82
C PRO A 256 -1.84 2.91 -17.30
N CYS A 257 -2.58 4.01 -17.37
CA CYS A 257 -2.12 5.27 -17.97
C CYS A 257 -1.27 6.13 -17.01
N SER A 258 -1.60 6.12 -15.72
CA SER A 258 -0.91 6.84 -14.64
C SER A 258 -1.10 6.13 -13.30
N GLY A 259 -0.33 6.48 -12.28
CA GLY A 259 -0.53 5.97 -10.93
C GLY A 259 -0.32 4.45 -10.81
N PHE A 260 0.60 3.89 -11.60
CA PHE A 260 0.83 2.45 -11.73
C PHE A 260 2.31 2.11 -11.70
N VAL A 261 2.63 1.02 -11.02
CA VAL A 261 3.90 0.29 -11.10
C VAL A 261 3.56 -1.18 -11.23
N GLU A 262 4.39 -1.92 -11.95
CA GLU A 262 4.26 -3.35 -12.18
C GLU A 262 4.83 -4.14 -11.01
N MET A 263 4.27 -5.32 -10.79
CA MET A 263 4.51 -6.11 -9.58
C MET A 263 5.92 -6.69 -9.46
N MET A 264 6.71 -6.74 -10.54
CA MET A 264 8.01 -7.42 -10.53
C MET A 264 9.12 -6.66 -9.80
N ALA A 265 9.12 -5.31 -9.84
CA ALA A 265 10.16 -4.50 -9.22
C ALA A 265 9.62 -3.27 -8.46
N PRO A 266 8.51 -3.37 -7.69
CA PRO A 266 7.98 -2.26 -6.93
C PRO A 266 8.89 -1.90 -5.75
N VAL A 267 8.83 -0.62 -5.40
CA VAL A 267 9.47 -0.01 -4.25
C VAL A 267 8.40 0.76 -3.49
N PHE A 268 8.29 0.50 -2.20
CA PHE A 268 7.33 1.12 -1.31
C PHE A 268 8.05 1.94 -0.26
N SER A 269 7.54 3.13 0.06
CA SER A 269 7.85 3.77 1.33
C SER A 269 7.30 2.94 2.50
N LYS A 270 7.78 3.21 3.71
CA LYS A 270 7.21 2.64 4.94
C LYS A 270 5.68 2.82 5.04
N ALA A 271 5.18 4.01 4.70
CA ALA A 271 3.76 4.34 4.82
C ALA A 271 2.91 3.61 3.77
N SER A 272 3.37 3.60 2.51
CA SER A 272 2.66 2.90 1.44
C SER A 272 2.72 1.38 1.61
N TRP A 273 3.83 0.83 2.11
CA TRP A 273 3.92 -0.59 2.44
C TRP A 273 2.94 -1.00 3.52
N ARG A 274 2.75 -0.19 4.58
CA ARG A 274 1.76 -0.49 5.62
C ARG A 274 0.37 -0.68 5.01
N CYS A 275 -0.05 0.21 4.12
CA CYS A 275 -1.30 0.08 3.40
C CYS A 275 -1.33 -1.14 2.47
N ALA A 276 -0.30 -1.33 1.64
CA ALA A 276 -0.23 -2.42 0.67
C ALA A 276 -0.26 -3.79 1.36
N TRP A 277 0.38 -3.92 2.52
CA TRP A 277 0.38 -5.15 3.29
C TRP A 277 -1.02 -5.58 3.75
N TYR A 278 -1.87 -4.61 4.15
CA TYR A 278 -3.27 -4.91 4.50
C TYR A 278 -4.15 -5.19 3.29
N MET A 279 -3.77 -4.68 2.11
CA MET A 279 -4.45 -4.98 0.85
C MET A 279 -4.20 -6.42 0.39
N ILE A 280 -2.99 -6.95 0.61
CA ILE A 280 -2.65 -8.35 0.29
C ILE A 280 -3.49 -9.28 1.18
N GLN A 281 -4.31 -10.11 0.55
CA GLN A 281 -5.12 -11.11 1.24
C GLN A 281 -4.29 -12.35 1.60
N ASN A 282 -4.73 -13.11 2.62
CA ASN A 282 -4.00 -14.30 3.09
C ASN A 282 -4.02 -15.47 2.09
N ASP A 283 -5.07 -15.55 1.29
CA ASP A 283 -5.33 -16.50 0.20
C ASP A 283 -4.79 -16.00 -1.15
N LEU A 284 -4.20 -14.80 -1.19
CA LEU A 284 -3.59 -14.27 -2.39
C LEU A 284 -2.28 -15.02 -2.68
N ILE A 285 -2.38 -16.03 -3.53
CA ILE A 285 -1.23 -16.84 -3.92
C ILE A 285 -0.41 -16.09 -4.97
N GLN A 286 -0.94 -15.70 -6.14
CA GLN A 286 -0.08 -15.22 -7.23
C GLN A 286 0.10 -13.70 -7.28
N GLY A 287 -0.82 -12.94 -6.68
CA GLY A 287 -0.74 -11.49 -6.63
C GLY A 287 -1.24 -10.75 -7.87
N TRP A 288 -1.41 -11.42 -9.02
CA TRP A 288 -1.86 -10.79 -10.28
C TRP A 288 -3.04 -9.83 -10.07
N GLY A 289 -2.89 -8.60 -10.57
CA GLY A 289 -3.90 -7.54 -10.46
C GLY A 289 -3.75 -6.64 -9.23
N VAL A 290 -2.88 -6.97 -8.25
CA VAL A 290 -2.60 -6.10 -7.10
C VAL A 290 -1.97 -4.78 -7.55
N ASP A 291 -1.12 -4.79 -8.57
CA ASP A 291 -0.55 -3.59 -9.21
C ASP A 291 -1.60 -2.54 -9.61
N PHE A 292 -2.77 -2.97 -10.09
CA PHE A 292 -3.88 -2.05 -10.39
C PHE A 292 -4.51 -1.41 -9.13
N GLN A 293 -4.32 -2.03 -7.97
CA GLN A 293 -4.85 -1.58 -6.68
C GLN A 293 -3.82 -0.80 -5.85
N LEU A 294 -2.51 -0.97 -6.10
CA LEU A 294 -1.44 -0.28 -5.36
C LEU A 294 -1.62 1.25 -5.33
N GLY A 295 -2.26 1.83 -6.36
CA GLY A 295 -2.65 3.24 -6.42
C GLY A 295 -3.42 3.76 -5.19
N TYR A 296 -4.18 2.92 -4.49
CA TYR A 296 -4.89 3.30 -3.26
C TYR A 296 -3.95 3.53 -2.07
N CYS A 297 -2.73 3.01 -2.13
CA CYS A 297 -1.72 3.13 -1.08
C CYS A 297 -0.70 4.25 -1.32
N ALA A 298 -0.96 5.14 -2.28
CA ALA A 298 -0.07 6.23 -2.68
C ALA A 298 0.09 7.37 -1.65
N GLN A 299 -0.53 7.26 -0.46
CA GLN A 299 -0.55 8.32 0.56
C GLN A 299 -0.97 9.69 0.02
N GLY A 300 -1.99 9.71 -0.84
CA GLY A 300 -2.48 10.94 -1.48
C GLY A 300 -2.79 10.73 -2.96
N ASP A 301 -2.46 11.73 -3.76
CA ASP A 301 -2.72 11.72 -5.20
C ASP A 301 -1.78 10.74 -5.92
N ARG A 302 -2.33 9.60 -6.36
CA ARG A 302 -1.59 8.56 -7.09
C ARG A 302 -0.89 9.07 -8.35
N THR A 303 -1.39 10.14 -8.97
CA THR A 303 -0.76 10.71 -10.19
C THR A 303 0.53 11.47 -9.90
N LYS A 304 0.77 11.81 -8.64
CA LYS A 304 1.97 12.53 -8.15
C LYS A 304 2.88 11.63 -7.32
N ASN A 305 2.32 10.80 -6.47
CA ASN A 305 3.08 10.01 -5.50
C ASN A 305 3.51 8.65 -6.05
N ILE A 306 3.07 8.28 -7.26
CA ILE A 306 3.52 7.07 -7.96
C ILE A 306 4.29 7.44 -9.22
N GLY A 307 5.45 6.81 -9.43
CA GLY A 307 6.29 7.13 -10.59
C GLY A 307 7.30 6.07 -10.98
N ILE A 308 7.75 6.19 -12.23
CA ILE A 308 8.77 5.37 -12.87
C ILE A 308 10.05 6.19 -12.97
N VAL A 309 11.16 5.65 -12.45
CA VAL A 309 12.45 6.35 -12.45
C VAL A 309 13.22 6.00 -13.72
N ASP A 310 13.36 6.96 -14.64
CA ASP A 310 13.94 6.77 -15.98
C ASP A 310 15.47 6.77 -15.98
N SER A 311 16.08 7.55 -15.09
CA SER A 311 17.53 7.70 -15.02
C SER A 311 18.24 6.52 -14.35
N GLU A 312 17.50 5.70 -13.59
CA GLU A 312 17.98 4.47 -12.94
C GLU A 312 17.06 3.33 -13.39
N TYR A 313 17.51 2.55 -14.36
CA TYR A 313 16.67 1.60 -15.08
C TYR A 313 17.22 0.17 -15.00
N ILE A 314 16.33 -0.79 -15.19
CA ILE A 314 16.59 -2.23 -15.10
C ILE A 314 16.23 -2.93 -16.40
N ILE A 315 16.66 -4.19 -16.52
CA ILE A 315 16.24 -5.11 -17.57
C ILE A 315 15.35 -6.17 -16.92
N HIS A 316 14.16 -6.40 -17.46
CA HIS A 316 13.32 -7.54 -17.06
C HIS A 316 13.52 -8.68 -18.04
N PHE A 317 14.09 -9.79 -17.59
CA PHE A 317 14.37 -10.93 -18.47
C PHE A 317 13.10 -11.75 -18.78
N GLY A 318 12.07 -11.65 -17.94
CA GLY A 318 10.82 -12.39 -18.09
C GLY A 318 11.01 -13.89 -17.88
N LEU A 319 11.91 -14.30 -16.99
CA LEU A 319 12.16 -15.72 -16.81
C LEU A 319 11.01 -16.35 -16.00
N PRO A 320 10.52 -17.54 -16.38
CA PRO A 320 9.46 -18.19 -15.63
C PRO A 320 9.97 -18.55 -14.23
N THR A 321 9.41 -17.89 -13.22
CA THR A 321 9.61 -18.22 -11.80
C THR A 321 8.75 -19.43 -11.40
N LEU A 322 9.05 -20.06 -10.25
CA LEU A 322 8.29 -21.19 -9.69
C LEU A 322 8.27 -22.47 -10.57
N GLY A 323 9.37 -22.76 -11.27
CA GLY A 323 9.58 -24.06 -11.90
C GLY A 323 9.18 -24.19 -13.37
N GLY A 324 8.82 -23.09 -14.05
CA GLY A 324 8.74 -23.13 -15.52
C GLY A 324 10.12 -23.28 -16.17
N SER A 325 10.23 -24.04 -17.26
CA SER A 325 11.50 -24.18 -17.99
C SER A 325 11.80 -22.91 -18.79
N ALA A 326 13.01 -22.36 -18.67
CA ALA A 326 13.50 -21.26 -19.49
C ALA A 326 13.63 -21.64 -20.98
N GLU A 327 13.74 -22.94 -21.29
CA GLU A 327 13.84 -23.46 -22.67
C GLU A 327 12.58 -23.18 -23.50
N ASN A 328 11.43 -22.96 -22.84
CA ASN A 328 10.19 -22.57 -23.51
C ASN A 328 10.21 -21.12 -24.03
N LYS A 329 11.24 -20.32 -23.70
CA LYS A 329 11.47 -18.99 -24.27
C LYS A 329 12.55 -19.06 -25.34
N THR A 330 12.25 -19.73 -26.45
CA THR A 330 13.02 -19.59 -27.69
C THR A 330 12.70 -18.23 -28.32
N GLN A 331 13.72 -17.60 -28.94
CA GLN A 331 13.76 -16.29 -29.63
C GLN A 331 12.42 -15.75 -30.20
N PRO A 332 12.21 -14.41 -30.20
CA PRO A 332 10.92 -13.79 -30.50
C PRO A 332 10.50 -14.08 -31.95
N SER A 333 9.57 -15.02 -32.12
CA SER A 333 8.79 -15.08 -33.35
C SER A 333 7.85 -13.87 -33.35
N SER A 334 8.06 -13.04 -34.35
CA SER A 334 7.17 -11.96 -34.71
C SER A 334 5.71 -12.44 -34.78
N LYS A 335 4.81 -11.63 -34.20
CA LYS A 335 3.33 -11.63 -34.35
C LYS A 335 2.56 -12.68 -33.51
N GLN A 336 1.85 -12.23 -32.49
CA GLN A 336 0.42 -11.89 -32.60
C GLN A 336 -0.11 -11.33 -31.27
N SER A 337 -0.87 -10.25 -31.40
CA SER A 337 -1.75 -9.70 -30.37
C SER A 337 -2.76 -10.75 -29.94
N HIS A 338 -2.80 -11.09 -28.66
CA HIS A 338 -3.99 -11.65 -28.03
C HIS A 338 -4.47 -10.73 -26.93
N ASP A 339 -5.56 -10.03 -27.24
CA ASP A 339 -6.56 -9.57 -26.29
C ASP A 339 -6.84 -10.67 -25.26
N ARG A 340 -6.79 -10.32 -23.97
CA ARG A 340 -7.47 -11.11 -22.95
C ARG A 340 -8.10 -10.22 -21.88
N GLN A 341 -9.38 -9.99 -22.12
CA GLN A 341 -10.50 -10.00 -21.17
C GLN A 341 -10.42 -9.09 -19.93
N THR A 342 -11.20 -8.02 -20.04
CA THR A 342 -11.95 -7.37 -18.97
C THR A 342 -12.47 -8.38 -17.94
N VAL A 343 -11.95 -8.29 -16.71
CA VAL A 343 -12.64 -8.80 -15.52
C VAL A 343 -13.47 -7.65 -14.99
N SER A 344 -14.79 -7.74 -15.14
CA SER A 344 -15.73 -6.89 -14.42
C SER A 344 -15.68 -7.31 -12.95
N VAL A 345 -15.25 -6.42 -12.07
CA VAL A 345 -15.39 -6.59 -10.62
C VAL A 345 -16.70 -5.93 -10.21
N MET A 346 -17.58 -6.71 -9.58
CA MET A 346 -18.78 -6.23 -8.87
C MET A 346 -18.39 -5.41 -7.65
#